data_AF-A0AAD4Q557-F1
#
_entry.id   AF-A0AAD4Q557-F1
#
_cell.length_a   1.000
_cell.length_b   1.000
_cell.length_c   1.000
_cell.angle_alpha   90.00
_cell.angle_beta   90.00
_cell.angle_gamma   90.00
#
_symmetry.space_group_name_H-M   'P 1'
#
loop_
_entity.id
_entity.type
_entity.pdbx_description
1 polymer ?
#
loop_
_entity_poly.entity_id
_entity_poly.type
_entity_poly.pdbx_seq_one_letter_code
_entity_poly.pdbx_strand_id
1 'polypeptide(L)'
;MSTGLTNLLLEKYIRETGMAHQHIYGYYYSAWRQELDSGMSLGPVELQEAWRSFVDEESLKLGLYGVSVIDFQLVLACNTRPEISPLEIVWDLPWSTQSWEANTAEEWWKQIVEEASTYQGMDGRMSDRGLIVKSVFLVTQSLLSDAPPEPLLRSLSSSPFALFCVTANIYRLVRGFTHYLYQLPPNPANPSPFHMLTHVQNSQISSALNVILGLRSADQNVLNTYGQGDGLWDAVELVCWVTKVSLCIPDDLLISGIVDTEITAAFATAVHLSLGNQVLGRRSRNIFKKSSTFSDHGFLLIFEELMNVMNAMWGADAQKAMREAPWISVLGFRVLLDLYRVLRLAITDIHERAVLGTFSSAKSFDPAHVIYSAVKDALAIHLKNKRTLLATRNLEQLGLLELTEDPKVFERKFIILMIQSCNERNVWAVGRAMAMVLEVISTGDQS
;
A
#
# COMPACT_ATOMS: atom_id res chain seq x y z
N MET A 1 20.62 9.97 -9.19
CA MET A 1 21.45 9.13 -10.10
C MET A 1 22.27 8.04 -9.37
N SER A 2 22.80 8.23 -8.16
CA SER A 2 23.67 7.20 -7.54
C SER A 2 22.93 5.94 -7.04
N THR A 3 21.66 6.03 -6.67
CA THR A 3 20.85 4.89 -6.19
C THR A 3 20.37 3.94 -7.30
N GLY A 4 20.12 4.46 -8.50
CA GLY A 4 19.69 3.64 -9.65
C GLY A 4 20.82 2.77 -10.22
N LEU A 5 22.06 3.29 -10.23
CA LEU A 5 23.23 2.54 -10.69
C LEU A 5 23.60 1.39 -9.73
N THR A 6 23.46 1.59 -8.42
CA THR A 6 23.70 0.53 -7.42
C THR A 6 22.65 -0.57 -7.48
N ASN A 7 21.38 -0.23 -7.72
CA ASN A 7 20.32 -1.24 -7.88
C ASN A 7 20.52 -2.07 -9.15
N LEU A 8 20.82 -1.44 -10.29
CA LEU A 8 21.11 -2.15 -11.55
C LEU A 8 22.30 -3.11 -11.45
N LEU A 9 23.34 -2.76 -10.69
CA LEU A 9 24.50 -3.62 -10.46
C LEU A 9 24.16 -4.80 -9.55
N LEU A 10 23.38 -4.57 -8.48
CA LEU A 10 22.93 -5.62 -7.58
C LEU A 10 21.98 -6.59 -8.28
N GLU A 11 21.05 -6.10 -9.09
CA GLU A 11 20.11 -6.89 -9.90
C GLU A 11 20.83 -7.77 -10.91
N LYS A 12 21.80 -7.19 -11.65
CA LYS A 12 22.62 -7.93 -12.60
C LYS A 12 23.39 -9.05 -11.88
N TYR A 13 23.94 -8.75 -10.70
CA TYR A 13 24.63 -9.73 -9.88
C TYR A 13 23.68 -10.85 -9.41
N ILE A 14 22.45 -10.53 -8.95
CA ILE A 14 21.44 -11.54 -8.53
C ILE A 14 21.08 -12.48 -9.68
N ARG A 15 20.91 -11.95 -10.91
CA ARG A 15 20.59 -12.76 -12.10
C ARG A 15 21.78 -13.61 -12.55
N GLU A 16 22.98 -13.04 -12.59
CA GLU A 16 24.20 -13.75 -13.04
C GLU A 16 24.63 -14.86 -12.08
N THR A 17 24.38 -14.69 -10.79
CA THR A 17 24.70 -15.69 -9.74
C THR A 17 23.62 -16.76 -9.56
N GLY A 18 22.45 -16.60 -10.19
CA GLY A 18 21.32 -17.52 -10.01
C GLY A 18 20.67 -17.48 -8.62
N MET A 19 21.02 -16.51 -7.76
CA MET A 19 20.54 -16.38 -6.38
C MET A 19 19.00 -16.27 -6.27
N ALA A 20 18.33 -15.87 -7.35
CA ALA A 20 16.87 -15.77 -7.38
C ALA A 20 16.14 -17.13 -7.35
N HIS A 21 16.84 -18.24 -7.63
CA HIS A 21 16.24 -19.58 -7.66
C HIS A 21 16.75 -20.42 -6.49
N GLN A 22 15.85 -20.79 -5.56
CA GLN A 22 16.17 -21.62 -4.40
C GLN A 22 16.83 -22.95 -4.80
N HIS A 23 16.48 -23.54 -5.94
CA HIS A 23 17.08 -24.80 -6.41
C HIS A 23 18.53 -24.67 -6.92
N ILE A 24 18.96 -23.47 -7.34
CA ILE A 24 20.33 -23.23 -7.84
C ILE A 24 21.26 -22.93 -6.66
N TYR A 25 20.76 -22.19 -5.67
CA TYR A 25 21.47 -21.97 -4.40
C TYR A 25 21.44 -23.21 -3.49
N GLY A 26 20.35 -23.98 -3.56
CA GLY A 26 20.05 -25.15 -2.74
C GLY A 26 20.52 -26.47 -3.31
N TYR A 27 21.76 -26.55 -3.83
CA TYR A 27 22.35 -27.86 -4.17
C TYR A 27 22.51 -28.78 -2.94
N TYR A 28 22.27 -28.25 -1.74
CA TYR A 28 21.92 -29.00 -0.54
C TYR A 28 20.61 -28.41 0.01
N TYR A 29 19.57 -29.25 0.15
CA TYR A 29 18.50 -29.00 1.11
C TYR A 29 19.15 -28.47 2.40
N SER A 30 18.81 -27.27 2.86
CA SER A 30 19.50 -26.67 4.00
C SER A 30 19.48 -27.64 5.18
N ALA A 31 20.66 -27.91 5.75
CA ALA A 31 20.86 -29.01 6.71
C ALA A 31 19.85 -28.96 7.86
N TRP A 32 19.53 -27.75 8.32
CA TRP A 32 18.53 -27.50 9.36
C TRP A 32 17.10 -27.95 8.99
N ARG A 33 16.69 -27.88 7.70
CA ARG A 33 15.39 -28.38 7.24
C ARG A 33 15.32 -29.90 7.27
N GLN A 34 16.43 -30.58 6.93
CA GLN A 34 16.52 -32.04 7.02
C GLN A 34 16.46 -32.52 8.48
N GLU A 35 17.15 -31.79 9.37
CA GLU A 35 17.11 -32.04 10.81
C GLU A 35 15.71 -31.86 11.38
N LEU A 36 15.01 -30.79 10.96
CA LEU A 36 13.61 -30.55 11.31
C LEU A 36 12.68 -31.67 10.83
N ASP A 37 12.85 -32.13 9.59
CA ASP A 37 12.08 -33.26 9.03
C ASP A 37 12.35 -34.58 9.75
N SER A 38 13.58 -34.78 10.24
CA SER A 38 13.98 -35.99 10.95
C SER A 38 13.43 -36.08 12.38
N GLY A 39 12.92 -34.97 12.93
CA GLY A 39 12.46 -34.89 14.32
C GLY A 39 13.57 -35.18 15.34
N MET A 40 14.85 -35.03 14.95
CA MET A 40 15.98 -35.32 15.81
C MET A 40 16.13 -34.28 16.93
N SER A 41 16.47 -34.75 18.14
CA SER A 41 16.96 -33.85 19.19
C SER A 41 18.41 -33.48 18.87
N LEU A 42 18.65 -32.23 18.51
CA LEU A 42 19.98 -31.74 18.16
C LEU A 42 20.81 -31.49 19.42
N GLY A 43 22.10 -31.83 19.35
CA GLY A 43 23.06 -31.40 20.36
C GLY A 43 23.27 -29.88 20.33
N PRO A 44 23.87 -29.26 21.37
CA PRO A 44 24.02 -27.80 21.44
C PRO A 44 24.88 -27.21 20.31
N VAL A 45 25.85 -27.97 19.80
CA VAL A 45 26.72 -27.54 18.68
C VAL A 45 25.96 -27.63 17.35
N GLU A 46 25.30 -28.75 17.10
CA GLU A 46 24.48 -28.97 15.89
C GLU A 46 23.35 -27.94 15.81
N LEU A 47 22.69 -27.67 16.94
CA LEU A 47 21.65 -26.66 17.03
C LEU A 47 22.14 -25.26 16.68
N GLN A 48 23.33 -24.90 17.13
CA GLN A 48 23.94 -23.61 16.82
C GLN A 48 24.35 -23.50 15.34
N GLU A 49 24.78 -24.59 14.72
CA GLU A 49 25.09 -24.66 13.29
C GLU A 49 23.81 -24.57 12.44
N ALA A 50 22.75 -25.29 12.83
CA ALA A 50 21.44 -25.25 12.22
C ALA A 50 20.84 -23.84 12.26
N TRP A 51 20.90 -23.18 13.42
CA TRP A 51 20.41 -21.81 13.58
C TRP A 51 21.18 -20.82 12.69
N ARG A 52 22.52 -20.94 12.61
CA ARG A 52 23.33 -20.11 11.70
C ARG A 52 22.95 -20.35 10.23
N SER A 53 22.79 -21.61 9.83
CA SER A 53 22.36 -21.93 8.47
C SER A 53 20.97 -21.36 8.16
N PHE A 54 20.05 -21.37 9.11
CA PHE A 54 18.75 -20.70 8.99
C PHE A 54 18.92 -19.20 8.82
N VAL A 55 19.72 -18.54 9.67
CA VAL A 55 19.94 -17.10 9.60
C VAL A 55 20.52 -16.70 8.24
N ASP A 56 21.49 -17.44 7.71
CA ASP A 56 22.09 -17.15 6.40
C ASP A 56 21.08 -17.29 5.25
N GLU A 57 20.29 -18.37 5.26
CA GLU A 57 19.25 -18.62 4.25
C GLU A 57 18.13 -17.57 4.32
N GLU A 58 17.64 -17.29 5.52
CA GLU A 58 16.55 -16.36 5.78
C GLU A 58 16.98 -14.91 5.48
N SER A 59 18.22 -14.53 5.83
CA SER A 59 18.79 -13.23 5.48
C SER A 59 18.82 -13.01 3.97
N LEU A 60 19.27 -14.01 3.21
CA LEU A 60 19.31 -13.94 1.76
C LEU A 60 17.90 -13.77 1.18
N LYS A 61 16.96 -14.59 1.65
CA LYS A 61 15.55 -14.54 1.22
C LYS A 61 14.90 -13.20 1.53
N LEU A 62 15.04 -12.69 2.76
CA LEU A 62 14.55 -11.36 3.16
C LEU A 62 15.18 -10.27 2.29
N GLY A 63 16.48 -10.37 1.99
CA GLY A 63 17.18 -9.47 1.09
C GLY A 63 16.61 -9.46 -0.32
N LEU A 64 16.39 -10.65 -0.92
CA LEU A 64 15.83 -10.78 -2.27
C LEU A 64 14.41 -10.19 -2.37
N TYR A 65 13.55 -10.50 -1.41
CA TYR A 65 12.21 -9.92 -1.35
C TYR A 65 12.24 -8.41 -1.09
N GLY A 66 13.14 -7.94 -0.23
CA GLY A 66 13.36 -6.52 0.03
C GLY A 66 13.73 -5.76 -1.24
N VAL A 67 14.67 -6.28 -2.04
CA VAL A 67 15.08 -5.68 -3.31
C VAL A 67 13.91 -5.65 -4.30
N SER A 68 13.13 -6.72 -4.42
CA SER A 68 11.93 -6.78 -5.28
C SER A 68 10.89 -5.74 -4.89
N VAL A 69 10.68 -5.54 -3.60
CA VAL A 69 9.75 -4.54 -3.08
C VAL A 69 10.27 -3.12 -3.32
N ILE A 70 11.57 -2.87 -3.18
CA ILE A 70 12.19 -1.57 -3.51
C ILE A 70 12.06 -1.26 -5.01
N ASP A 71 12.34 -2.22 -5.89
CA ASP A 71 12.13 -2.09 -7.35
C ASP A 71 10.69 -1.68 -7.64
N PHE A 72 9.72 -2.37 -7.03
CA PHE A 72 8.32 -2.03 -7.19
C PHE A 72 7.95 -0.65 -6.62
N GLN A 73 8.51 -0.24 -5.49
CA GLN A 73 8.25 1.09 -4.93
C GLN A 73 8.76 2.23 -5.81
N LEU A 74 9.89 2.05 -6.49
CA LEU A 74 10.40 3.01 -7.47
C LEU A 74 9.44 3.12 -8.66
N VAL A 75 8.91 1.98 -9.13
CA VAL A 75 7.87 1.94 -10.16
C VAL A 75 6.61 2.67 -9.75
N LEU A 76 6.19 2.52 -8.50
CA LEU A 76 5.02 3.23 -7.97
C LEU A 76 5.23 4.73 -7.93
N ALA A 77 6.36 5.18 -7.37
CA ALA A 77 6.65 6.59 -7.22
C ALA A 77 6.88 7.28 -8.56
N CYS A 78 7.70 6.69 -9.42
CA CYS A 78 8.27 7.34 -10.61
C CYS A 78 7.66 6.86 -11.95
N ASN A 79 6.73 5.90 -11.90
CA ASN A 79 6.15 5.26 -13.08
C ASN A 79 7.19 4.61 -14.00
N THR A 80 8.32 4.15 -13.46
CA THR A 80 9.31 3.37 -14.20
C THR A 80 8.78 1.97 -14.52
N ARG A 81 9.48 1.22 -15.38
CA ARG A 81 9.22 -0.20 -15.58
C ARG A 81 9.86 -1.00 -14.44
N PRO A 82 9.17 -2.00 -13.85
CA PRO A 82 9.83 -2.87 -12.88
C PRO A 82 10.87 -3.73 -13.59
N GLU A 83 12.05 -3.80 -12.99
CA GLU A 83 13.15 -4.60 -13.53
C GLU A 83 13.09 -6.04 -13.03
N ILE A 84 12.53 -6.30 -11.83
CA ILE A 84 12.45 -7.64 -11.23
C ILE A 84 11.02 -8.17 -11.34
N SER A 85 10.82 -9.29 -12.03
CA SER A 85 9.52 -9.96 -12.01
C SER A 85 9.30 -10.74 -10.71
N PRO A 86 8.08 -10.77 -10.13
CA PRO A 86 7.76 -11.62 -8.98
C PRO A 86 7.91 -13.12 -9.28
N LEU A 87 7.90 -13.49 -10.57
CA LEU A 87 8.14 -14.85 -11.06
C LEU A 87 9.63 -15.23 -11.05
N GLU A 88 10.54 -14.26 -11.00
CA GLU A 88 11.99 -14.53 -10.97
C GLU A 88 12.45 -15.01 -9.59
N ILE A 89 11.74 -14.64 -8.53
CA ILE A 89 12.08 -15.02 -7.14
C ILE A 89 11.32 -16.31 -6.81
N VAL A 90 12.03 -17.43 -6.98
CA VAL A 90 11.54 -18.77 -6.67
C VAL A 90 12.09 -19.20 -5.31
N TRP A 91 11.65 -18.49 -4.27
CA TRP A 91 11.93 -18.78 -2.87
C TRP A 91 10.61 -18.95 -2.13
N ASP A 92 10.61 -19.76 -1.07
CA ASP A 92 9.47 -19.81 -0.15
C ASP A 92 9.26 -18.47 0.56
N LEU A 93 8.08 -18.20 1.09
CA LEU A 93 7.88 -16.99 1.88
C LEU A 93 8.83 -16.94 3.08
N PRO A 94 9.15 -15.76 3.61
CA PRO A 94 9.84 -15.66 4.89
C PRO A 94 9.13 -16.43 6.01
N TRP A 95 9.88 -16.89 7.01
CA TRP A 95 9.34 -17.49 8.23
C TRP A 95 8.72 -16.43 9.14
N SER A 96 8.11 -16.87 10.25
CA SER A 96 7.52 -15.96 11.22
C SER A 96 8.56 -14.99 11.79
N THR A 97 8.09 -13.81 12.17
CA THR A 97 8.93 -12.80 12.83
C THR A 97 9.51 -13.32 14.14
N GLN A 98 8.78 -14.17 14.86
CA GLN A 98 9.24 -14.77 16.12
C GLN A 98 10.50 -15.61 15.90
N SER A 99 10.48 -16.51 14.90
CA SER A 99 11.62 -17.34 14.54
C SER A 99 12.85 -16.52 14.15
N TRP A 100 12.65 -15.34 13.57
CA TRP A 100 13.73 -14.42 13.22
C TRP A 100 14.28 -13.62 14.42
N GLU A 101 13.41 -13.25 15.36
CA GLU A 101 13.74 -12.44 16.55
C GLU A 101 14.23 -13.27 17.75
N ALA A 102 14.29 -14.60 17.62
CA ALA A 102 14.82 -15.48 18.64
C ALA A 102 16.24 -15.07 19.07
N ASN A 103 16.47 -14.96 20.38
CA ASN A 103 17.76 -14.51 20.92
C ASN A 103 18.77 -15.66 21.10
N THR A 104 18.28 -16.89 21.06
CA THR A 104 19.08 -18.10 21.28
C THR A 104 18.67 -19.21 20.32
N ALA A 105 19.60 -20.12 20.02
CA ALA A 105 19.34 -21.28 19.16
C ALA A 105 18.24 -22.21 19.73
N GLU A 106 18.14 -22.31 21.06
CA GLU A 106 17.12 -23.11 21.75
C GLU A 106 15.73 -22.50 21.60
N GLU A 107 15.61 -21.18 21.77
CA GLU A 107 14.37 -20.44 21.56
C GLU A 107 13.91 -20.55 20.09
N TRP A 108 14.84 -20.34 19.16
CA TRP A 108 14.60 -20.50 17.73
C TRP A 108 14.07 -21.90 17.38
N TRP A 109 14.73 -22.96 17.86
CA TRP A 109 14.32 -24.32 17.54
C TRP A 109 12.93 -24.64 18.07
N LYS A 110 12.62 -24.22 19.29
CA LYS A 110 11.29 -24.39 19.86
C LYS A 110 10.22 -23.73 18.99
N GLN A 111 10.46 -22.49 18.56
CA GLN A 111 9.53 -21.72 17.72
C GLN A 111 9.39 -22.34 16.32
N ILE A 112 10.48 -22.73 15.67
CA ILE A 112 10.47 -23.39 14.36
C ILE A 112 9.72 -24.72 14.42
N VAL A 113 9.95 -25.54 15.45
CA VAL A 113 9.26 -26.84 15.61
C VAL A 113 7.77 -26.64 15.85
N GLU A 114 7.39 -25.66 16.69
CA GLU A 114 6.00 -25.30 16.93
C GLU A 114 5.33 -24.80 15.65
N GLU A 115 5.97 -23.87 14.94
CA GLU A 115 5.48 -23.34 13.67
C GLU A 115 5.36 -24.45 12.62
N ALA A 116 6.38 -25.30 12.45
CA ALA A 116 6.38 -26.45 11.55
C ALA A 116 5.25 -27.45 11.84
N SER A 117 4.97 -27.70 13.13
CA SER A 117 3.89 -28.61 13.53
C SER A 117 2.51 -28.14 13.07
N THR A 118 2.31 -26.83 12.88
CA THR A 118 1.03 -26.26 12.44
C THR A 118 0.73 -26.52 10.96
N TYR A 119 1.75 -26.87 10.16
CA TYR A 119 1.65 -27.15 8.72
C TYR A 119 1.58 -28.64 8.38
N GLN A 120 1.54 -29.53 9.38
CA GLN A 120 1.52 -30.97 9.13
C GLN A 120 0.29 -31.38 8.30
N GLY A 121 0.54 -31.88 7.09
CA GLY A 121 -0.40 -32.64 6.28
C GLY A 121 -0.30 -34.15 6.56
N MET A 122 -1.20 -34.95 5.97
CA MET A 122 -1.29 -36.41 6.14
C MET A 122 0.03 -37.19 5.85
N ASP A 123 1.02 -36.56 5.20
CA ASP A 123 2.28 -37.17 4.77
C ASP A 123 3.42 -37.10 5.80
N GLY A 124 3.19 -36.56 7.00
CA GLY A 124 4.09 -36.71 8.16
C GLY A 124 5.46 -36.03 8.09
N ARG A 125 5.74 -35.20 7.06
CA ARG A 125 6.95 -34.36 6.99
C ARG A 125 6.71 -33.02 7.67
N MET A 126 7.65 -32.57 8.51
CA MET A 126 7.50 -31.35 9.32
C MET A 126 7.90 -30.07 8.58
N SER A 127 8.82 -30.13 7.61
CA SER A 127 9.43 -28.94 7.01
C SER A 127 8.78 -28.42 5.72
N ASP A 128 7.93 -29.20 5.02
CA ASP A 128 7.26 -28.68 3.83
C ASP A 128 6.03 -27.86 4.27
N ARG A 129 6.19 -26.53 4.41
CA ARG A 129 5.07 -25.57 4.60
C ARG A 129 4.03 -25.61 3.46
N GLY A 130 4.20 -26.52 2.51
CA GLY A 130 3.31 -26.83 1.41
C GLY A 130 3.69 -26.06 0.15
N LEU A 131 3.25 -26.58 -1.01
CA LEU A 131 3.46 -25.95 -2.31
C LEU A 131 2.95 -24.50 -2.39
N ILE A 132 1.96 -24.17 -1.56
CA ILE A 132 1.26 -22.89 -1.58
C ILE A 132 2.14 -21.74 -1.08
N VAL A 133 3.12 -21.99 -0.19
CA VAL A 133 4.01 -20.98 0.41
C VAL A 133 5.33 -20.85 -0.38
N LYS A 134 5.53 -21.62 -1.45
CA LYS A 134 6.81 -21.72 -2.18
C LYS A 134 7.16 -20.53 -3.07
N SER A 135 6.26 -19.57 -3.24
CA SER A 135 6.58 -18.29 -3.87
C SER A 135 5.49 -17.26 -3.62
N VAL A 136 5.86 -15.98 -3.65
CA VAL A 136 4.90 -14.86 -3.62
C VAL A 136 3.86 -15.00 -4.74
N PHE A 137 4.25 -15.51 -5.91
CA PHE A 137 3.32 -15.74 -7.02
C PHE A 137 2.23 -16.77 -6.66
N LEU A 138 2.62 -17.95 -6.18
CA LEU A 138 1.67 -19.01 -5.82
C LEU A 138 0.75 -18.58 -4.67
N VAL A 139 1.31 -17.89 -3.67
CA VAL A 139 0.54 -17.33 -2.56
C VAL A 139 -0.48 -16.32 -3.06
N THR A 140 -0.07 -15.41 -3.96
CA THR A 140 -0.97 -14.43 -4.55
C THR A 140 -2.11 -15.11 -5.31
N GLN A 141 -1.82 -16.15 -6.09
CA GLN A 141 -2.85 -16.92 -6.79
C GLN A 141 -3.81 -17.61 -5.81
N SER A 142 -3.29 -18.19 -4.73
CA SER A 142 -4.10 -18.85 -3.71
C SER A 142 -4.98 -17.87 -2.95
N LEU A 143 -4.52 -16.64 -2.68
CA LEU A 143 -5.33 -15.59 -2.05
C LEU A 143 -6.43 -15.07 -2.97
N LEU A 144 -6.17 -15.00 -4.27
CA LEU A 144 -7.16 -14.61 -5.28
C LEU A 144 -8.19 -15.72 -5.57
N SER A 145 -8.06 -16.89 -4.94
CA SER A 145 -9.11 -17.91 -4.95
C SER A 145 -10.22 -17.58 -3.96
N ASP A 146 -11.45 -18.04 -4.22
CA ASP A 146 -12.60 -17.72 -3.37
C ASP A 146 -12.50 -18.29 -1.95
N ALA A 147 -11.57 -19.22 -1.69
CA ALA A 147 -11.35 -19.85 -0.39
C ALA A 147 -9.86 -20.11 -0.14
N PRO A 148 -9.10 -19.12 0.36
CA PRO A 148 -7.70 -19.32 0.69
C PRO A 148 -7.54 -20.36 1.81
N PRO A 149 -6.54 -21.25 1.71
CA PRO A 149 -6.35 -22.32 2.69
C PRO A 149 -5.86 -21.77 4.02
N GLU A 150 -6.41 -22.29 5.12
CA GLU A 150 -6.11 -21.86 6.50
C GLU A 150 -4.60 -21.87 6.86
N PRO A 151 -3.78 -22.88 6.47
CA PRO A 151 -2.34 -22.84 6.73
C PRO A 151 -1.64 -21.64 6.06
N LEU A 152 -2.09 -21.23 4.87
CA LEU A 152 -1.54 -20.04 4.21
C LEU A 152 -1.85 -18.78 5.02
N LEU A 153 -3.08 -18.63 5.50
CA LEU A 153 -3.50 -17.46 6.27
C LEU A 153 -2.68 -17.32 7.56
N ARG A 154 -2.41 -18.44 8.25
CA ARG A 154 -1.54 -18.45 9.44
C ARG A 154 -0.10 -18.09 9.13
N SER A 155 0.45 -18.58 8.02
CA SER A 155 1.81 -18.22 7.59
C SER A 155 1.93 -16.72 7.26
N LEU A 156 0.87 -16.12 6.75
CA LEU A 156 0.83 -14.71 6.44
C LEU A 156 0.64 -13.85 7.69
N SER A 157 -0.17 -14.29 8.66
CA SER A 157 -0.32 -13.58 9.92
C SER A 157 0.96 -13.62 10.77
N SER A 158 1.72 -14.72 10.71
CA SER A 158 2.96 -14.85 11.49
C SER A 158 4.14 -14.02 10.94
N SER A 159 4.06 -13.54 9.70
CA SER A 159 5.14 -12.81 9.02
C SER A 159 4.62 -11.55 8.31
N PRO A 160 4.60 -10.39 8.98
CA PRO A 160 4.11 -9.13 8.41
C PRO A 160 4.92 -8.68 7.18
N PHE A 161 6.22 -9.01 7.13
CA PHE A 161 7.05 -8.72 5.96
C PHE A 161 6.67 -9.58 4.75
N ALA A 162 6.41 -10.88 4.94
CA ALA A 162 5.92 -11.75 3.87
C ALA A 162 4.56 -11.26 3.35
N LEU A 163 3.66 -10.90 4.28
CA LEU A 163 2.36 -10.33 3.94
C LEU A 163 2.51 -9.03 3.16
N PHE A 164 3.41 -8.13 3.56
CA PHE A 164 3.70 -6.91 2.81
C PHE A 164 4.18 -7.18 1.37
N CYS A 165 5.06 -8.17 1.18
CA CYS A 165 5.52 -8.57 -0.15
C CYS A 165 4.37 -9.07 -1.04
N VAL A 166 3.46 -9.87 -0.46
CA VAL A 166 2.29 -10.41 -1.16
C VAL A 166 1.29 -9.30 -1.49
N THR A 167 0.98 -8.42 -0.55
CA THR A 167 0.08 -7.28 -0.76
C THR A 167 0.64 -6.32 -1.81
N ALA A 168 1.94 -6.03 -1.77
CA ALA A 168 2.62 -5.26 -2.81
C ALA A 168 2.52 -5.94 -4.19
N ASN A 169 2.61 -7.26 -4.26
CA ASN A 169 2.44 -8.01 -5.51
C ASN A 169 1.00 -7.94 -6.06
N ILE A 170 -0.02 -7.99 -5.20
CA ILE A 170 -1.42 -7.77 -5.61
C ILE A 170 -1.57 -6.36 -6.19
N TYR A 171 -1.01 -5.35 -5.52
CA TYR A 171 -1.04 -3.97 -6.01
C TYR A 171 -0.35 -3.83 -7.37
N ARG A 172 0.81 -4.49 -7.54
CA ARG A 172 1.55 -4.54 -8.80
C ARG A 172 0.71 -5.12 -9.93
N LEU A 173 -0.05 -6.19 -9.65
CA LEU A 173 -0.94 -6.84 -10.60
C LEU A 173 -2.09 -5.91 -11.03
N VAL A 174 -2.73 -5.22 -10.08
CA VAL A 174 -3.76 -4.20 -10.39
C VAL A 174 -3.18 -3.10 -11.29
N ARG A 175 -2.04 -2.52 -10.91
CA ARG A 175 -1.36 -1.49 -11.70
C ARG A 175 -0.99 -1.97 -13.10
N GLY A 176 -0.50 -3.22 -13.21
CA GLY A 176 -0.20 -3.86 -14.49
C GLY A 176 -1.44 -3.93 -15.39
N PHE A 177 -2.58 -4.35 -14.86
CA PHE A 177 -3.83 -4.36 -15.61
C PHE A 177 -4.27 -2.98 -16.07
N THR A 178 -4.12 -1.93 -15.24
CA THR A 178 -4.41 -0.54 -15.65
C THR A 178 -3.54 -0.16 -16.82
N HIS A 179 -2.23 -0.39 -16.70
CA HIS A 179 -1.25 -0.05 -17.73
C HIS A 179 -1.59 -0.71 -19.08
N TYR A 180 -1.84 -2.02 -19.10
CA TYR A 180 -2.18 -2.74 -20.33
C TYR A 180 -3.52 -2.27 -20.92
N LEU A 181 -4.52 -2.06 -20.08
CA LEU A 181 -5.82 -1.61 -20.56
C LEU A 181 -5.71 -0.28 -21.29
N TYR A 182 -5.01 0.70 -20.70
CA TYR A 182 -4.93 2.07 -21.23
C TYR A 182 -3.98 2.21 -22.44
N GLN A 183 -3.12 1.23 -22.70
CA GLN A 183 -2.25 1.18 -23.89
C GLN A 183 -2.95 0.63 -25.15
N LEU A 184 -4.04 -0.12 -25.01
CA LEU A 184 -4.77 -0.67 -26.16
C LEU A 184 -5.53 0.44 -26.94
N PRO A 185 -5.92 0.21 -28.21
CA PRO A 185 -6.83 1.10 -28.93
C PRO A 185 -8.15 1.29 -28.16
N PRO A 186 -8.80 2.47 -28.23
CA PRO A 186 -10.01 2.74 -27.48
C PRO A 186 -11.14 1.82 -27.94
N ASN A 187 -11.63 0.95 -27.04
CA ASN A 187 -12.86 0.21 -27.25
C ASN A 187 -14.04 1.13 -26.87
N PRO A 188 -15.08 1.29 -27.70
CA PRO A 188 -16.19 2.16 -27.38
C PRO A 188 -17.05 1.49 -26.29
N ALA A 189 -17.19 2.20 -25.17
CA ALA A 189 -17.97 1.85 -23.97
C ALA A 189 -17.30 0.89 -22.99
N ASN A 190 -16.89 1.42 -21.83
CA ASN A 190 -17.03 0.70 -20.58
C ASN A 190 -17.84 1.59 -19.61
N PRO A 191 -19.11 1.24 -19.32
CA PRO A 191 -19.99 2.01 -18.43
C PRO A 191 -19.84 1.66 -16.93
N SER A 192 -18.84 0.86 -16.55
CA SER A 192 -18.63 0.39 -15.17
C SER A 192 -17.56 1.23 -14.44
N PRO A 193 -17.74 1.56 -13.14
CA PRO A 193 -16.68 2.15 -12.32
C PRO A 193 -15.45 1.24 -12.23
N PHE A 194 -15.65 -0.08 -12.36
CA PHE A 194 -14.58 -1.05 -12.55
C PHE A 194 -14.18 -1.11 -14.02
N HIS A 195 -13.39 -0.12 -14.42
CA HIS A 195 -13.00 0.07 -15.80
C HIS A 195 -11.93 -0.95 -16.26
N MET A 196 -11.28 -1.66 -15.33
CA MET A 196 -10.08 -2.50 -15.55
C MET A 196 -10.33 -4.00 -15.72
N LEU A 197 -11.22 -4.58 -14.91
CA LEU A 197 -11.35 -6.02 -14.73
C LEU A 197 -12.81 -6.47 -14.77
N THR A 198 -13.03 -7.76 -15.04
CA THR A 198 -14.38 -8.34 -14.95
C THR A 198 -14.91 -8.29 -13.51
N HIS A 199 -16.23 -8.35 -13.33
CA HIS A 199 -16.85 -8.38 -11.99
C HIS A 199 -16.26 -9.48 -11.11
N VAL A 200 -16.02 -10.67 -11.66
CA VAL A 200 -15.44 -11.82 -10.93
C VAL A 200 -14.03 -11.49 -10.46
N GLN A 201 -13.18 -10.95 -11.33
CA GLN A 201 -11.80 -10.59 -10.98
C GLN A 201 -11.73 -9.49 -9.91
N ASN A 202 -12.59 -8.46 -9.99
CA ASN A 202 -12.67 -7.45 -8.93
C ASN A 202 -13.14 -8.05 -7.61
N SER A 203 -14.14 -8.94 -7.65
CA SER A 203 -14.61 -9.64 -6.45
C SER A 203 -13.49 -10.47 -5.80
N GLN A 204 -12.69 -11.17 -6.60
CA GLN A 204 -11.55 -11.96 -6.11
C GLN A 204 -10.47 -11.10 -5.46
N ILE A 205 -10.09 -9.99 -6.10
CA ILE A 205 -9.09 -9.06 -5.54
C ILE A 205 -9.63 -8.41 -4.26
N SER A 206 -10.86 -7.90 -4.27
CA SER A 206 -11.47 -7.28 -3.09
C SER A 206 -11.64 -8.28 -1.94
N SER A 207 -12.01 -9.53 -2.24
CA SER A 207 -12.09 -10.61 -1.24
C SER A 207 -10.71 -10.89 -0.63
N ALA A 208 -9.68 -11.05 -1.47
CA ALA A 208 -8.31 -11.26 -1.01
C ALA A 208 -7.81 -10.13 -0.10
N LEU A 209 -8.05 -8.87 -0.49
CA LEU A 209 -7.67 -7.70 0.31
C LEU A 209 -8.43 -7.63 1.64
N ASN A 210 -9.72 -8.00 1.65
CA ASN A 210 -10.51 -8.07 2.88
C ASN A 210 -10.01 -9.18 3.82
N VAL A 211 -9.61 -10.34 3.27
CA VAL A 211 -8.98 -11.41 4.04
C VAL A 211 -7.69 -10.91 4.69
N ILE A 212 -6.83 -10.23 3.92
CA ILE A 212 -5.57 -9.65 4.43
C ILE A 212 -5.84 -8.65 5.56
N LEU A 213 -6.79 -7.72 5.37
CA LEU A 213 -7.18 -6.76 6.40
C LEU A 213 -7.74 -7.45 7.66
N GLY A 214 -8.41 -8.60 7.50
CA GLY A 214 -8.92 -9.42 8.59
C GLY A 214 -7.86 -10.21 9.37
N LEU A 215 -6.65 -10.40 8.83
CA LEU A 215 -5.59 -11.14 9.53
C LEU A 215 -5.08 -10.40 10.77
N ARG A 216 -5.03 -9.05 10.73
CA ARG A 216 -4.56 -8.24 11.85
C ARG A 216 -5.47 -8.37 13.08
N SER A 217 -6.79 -8.42 12.88
CA SER A 217 -7.76 -8.52 13.97
C SER A 217 -7.77 -9.90 14.63
N ALA A 218 -7.41 -10.94 13.89
CA ALA A 218 -7.18 -12.28 14.44
C ALA A 218 -5.90 -12.33 15.30
N ASP A 219 -4.86 -11.60 14.89
CA ASP A 219 -3.54 -11.57 15.53
C ASP A 219 -3.47 -10.66 16.78
N GLN A 220 -4.26 -9.59 16.83
CA GLN A 220 -4.37 -8.71 18.01
C GLN A 220 -4.86 -9.41 19.29
N ASN A 221 -5.56 -10.54 19.16
CA ASN A 221 -5.93 -11.36 20.32
C ASN A 221 -4.75 -12.14 20.93
N VAL A 222 -3.60 -12.19 20.24
CA VAL A 222 -2.41 -12.97 20.61
C VAL A 222 -1.20 -12.09 21.00
N LEU A 223 -1.06 -10.89 20.41
CA LEU A 223 0.19 -10.10 20.45
C LEU A 223 0.17 -8.82 21.33
N ASN A 224 -0.44 -8.84 22.50
CA ASN A 224 -0.31 -7.75 23.49
C ASN A 224 1.11 -7.62 24.11
N THR A 225 2.18 -8.07 23.46
CA THR A 225 3.52 -8.21 24.09
C THR A 225 4.69 -7.64 23.27
N TYR A 226 4.59 -7.40 21.95
CA TYR A 226 5.74 -6.94 21.15
C TYR A 226 5.37 -5.84 20.15
N GLY A 227 5.73 -4.59 20.47
CA GLY A 227 5.39 -3.38 19.71
C GLY A 227 6.26 -3.07 18.48
N GLN A 228 7.00 -4.03 17.92
CA GLN A 228 7.93 -3.81 16.79
C GLN A 228 7.35 -4.17 15.41
N GLY A 229 6.27 -4.97 15.33
CA GLY A 229 5.62 -5.36 14.07
C GLY A 229 4.54 -4.38 13.55
N ASP A 230 4.10 -3.43 14.38
CA ASP A 230 2.98 -2.52 14.08
C ASP A 230 3.15 -1.76 12.76
N GLY A 231 4.36 -1.25 12.49
CA GLY A 231 4.60 -0.39 11.33
C GLY A 231 4.48 -1.11 9.98
N LEU A 232 4.81 -2.40 9.92
CA LEU A 232 4.63 -3.21 8.69
C LEU A 232 3.16 -3.56 8.48
N TRP A 233 2.41 -3.83 9.55
CA TRP A 233 0.96 -4.03 9.48
C TRP A 233 0.24 -2.78 8.98
N ASP A 234 0.59 -1.61 9.52
CA ASP A 234 0.02 -0.33 9.06
C ASP A 234 0.32 -0.09 7.57
N ALA A 235 1.54 -0.43 7.12
CA ALA A 235 1.92 -0.37 5.72
C ALA A 235 1.10 -1.34 4.84
N VAL A 236 0.86 -2.56 5.31
CA VAL A 236 0.01 -3.56 4.62
C VAL A 236 -1.41 -3.02 4.44
N GLU A 237 -2.02 -2.50 5.51
CA GLU A 237 -3.38 -1.95 5.45
C GLU A 237 -3.47 -0.79 4.48
N LEU A 238 -2.50 0.14 4.52
CA LEU A 238 -2.45 1.25 3.59
C LEU A 238 -2.40 0.76 2.15
N VAL A 239 -1.51 -0.20 1.83
CA VAL A 239 -1.41 -0.75 0.47
C VAL A 239 -2.70 -1.47 0.07
N CYS A 240 -3.39 -2.16 0.98
CA CYS A 240 -4.70 -2.75 0.71
C CYS A 240 -5.73 -1.68 0.29
N TRP A 241 -5.89 -0.60 1.06
CA TRP A 241 -6.83 0.47 0.73
C TRP A 241 -6.44 1.18 -0.58
N VAL A 242 -5.15 1.49 -0.78
CA VAL A 242 -4.65 2.09 -2.03
C VAL A 242 -4.93 1.19 -3.23
N THR A 243 -4.77 -0.13 -3.07
CA THR A 243 -5.05 -1.11 -4.14
C THR A 243 -6.53 -1.09 -4.51
N LYS A 244 -7.43 -1.06 -3.52
CA LYS A 244 -8.87 -0.96 -3.75
C LYS A 244 -9.26 0.34 -4.45
N VAL A 245 -8.69 1.48 -4.03
CA VAL A 245 -8.89 2.77 -4.72
C VAL A 245 -8.45 2.66 -6.19
N SER A 246 -7.30 2.03 -6.43
CA SER A 246 -6.71 1.86 -7.77
C SER A 246 -7.51 0.93 -8.71
N LEU A 247 -8.42 0.09 -8.19
CA LEU A 247 -9.34 -0.71 -9.01
C LEU A 247 -10.43 0.15 -9.66
N CYS A 248 -10.78 1.27 -9.02
CA CYS A 248 -11.89 2.14 -9.42
C CYS A 248 -11.39 3.42 -10.09
N ILE A 249 -10.31 4.02 -9.55
CA ILE A 249 -9.70 5.23 -10.07
C ILE A 249 -8.32 4.89 -10.64
N PRO A 250 -8.09 5.10 -11.95
CA PRO A 250 -6.78 4.89 -12.52
C PRO A 250 -5.82 5.99 -12.03
N ASP A 251 -4.57 5.61 -11.77
CA ASP A 251 -3.50 6.56 -11.48
C ASP A 251 -3.20 7.44 -12.70
N ASP A 252 -3.36 8.77 -12.56
CA ASP A 252 -3.15 9.73 -13.64
C ASP A 252 -1.70 9.76 -14.17
N LEU A 253 -0.72 9.55 -13.29
CA LEU A 253 0.69 9.46 -13.68
C LEU A 253 0.91 8.21 -14.54
N LEU A 254 0.27 7.09 -14.17
CA LEU A 254 0.35 5.84 -14.90
C LEU A 254 -0.28 5.95 -16.29
N ILE A 255 -1.51 6.45 -16.39
CA ILE A 255 -2.24 6.52 -17.68
C ILE A 255 -1.69 7.59 -18.63
N SER A 256 -1.04 8.62 -18.10
CA SER A 256 -0.35 9.63 -18.92
C SER A 256 0.94 9.07 -19.52
N GLY A 257 1.47 7.98 -18.97
CA GLY A 257 2.73 7.37 -19.41
C GLY A 257 3.94 8.25 -19.13
N ILE A 258 3.82 9.24 -18.24
CA ILE A 258 4.93 10.09 -17.84
C ILE A 258 5.80 9.30 -16.89
N VAL A 259 7.09 9.21 -17.22
CA VAL A 259 8.11 8.55 -16.40
C VAL A 259 9.03 9.61 -15.86
N ASP A 260 9.17 9.66 -14.55
CA ASP A 260 10.05 10.61 -13.86
C ASP A 260 11.30 9.90 -13.32
N THR A 261 12.36 10.68 -13.10
CA THR A 261 13.65 10.15 -12.62
C THR A 261 13.85 10.33 -11.12
N GLU A 262 13.04 11.18 -10.50
CA GLU A 262 13.11 11.51 -9.07
C GLU A 262 11.70 11.44 -8.45
N ILE A 263 11.62 10.97 -7.21
CA ILE A 263 10.36 10.84 -6.46
C ILE A 263 9.66 12.19 -6.32
N THR A 264 10.42 13.25 -6.10
CA THR A 264 9.95 14.64 -5.99
C THR A 264 9.37 15.17 -7.29
N ALA A 265 10.05 14.93 -8.40
CA ALA A 265 9.55 15.29 -9.72
C ALA A 265 8.26 14.52 -10.04
N ALA A 266 8.25 13.21 -9.78
CA ALA A 266 7.09 12.36 -9.97
C ALA A 266 5.88 12.78 -9.13
N PHE A 267 6.13 13.16 -7.88
CA PHE A 267 5.08 13.70 -7.01
C PHE A 267 4.56 15.04 -7.52
N ALA A 268 5.43 15.96 -7.96
CA ALA A 268 5.01 17.23 -8.57
C ALA A 268 4.16 17.00 -9.83
N THR A 269 4.59 16.11 -10.71
CA THR A 269 3.81 15.70 -11.88
C THR A 269 2.45 15.15 -11.45
N ALA A 270 2.41 14.22 -10.48
CA ALA A 270 1.16 13.63 -9.99
C ALA A 270 0.21 14.68 -9.39
N VAL A 271 0.73 15.66 -8.63
CA VAL A 271 -0.05 16.78 -8.09
C VAL A 271 -0.60 17.65 -9.24
N HIS A 272 0.22 18.02 -10.22
CA HIS A 272 -0.22 18.79 -11.38
C HIS A 272 -1.28 18.07 -12.21
N LEU A 273 -1.16 16.76 -12.40
CA LEU A 273 -2.17 15.95 -13.09
C LEU A 273 -3.46 15.83 -12.28
N SER A 274 -3.34 15.72 -10.96
CA SER A 274 -4.48 15.63 -10.03
C SER A 274 -5.28 16.94 -9.99
N LEU A 275 -4.60 18.08 -10.02
CA LEU A 275 -5.20 19.42 -9.92
C LEU A 275 -5.61 20.00 -11.28
N GLY A 276 -4.91 19.61 -12.34
CA GLY A 276 -5.10 20.11 -13.69
C GLY A 276 -6.21 19.39 -14.44
N ASN A 277 -7.11 20.14 -15.06
CA ASN A 277 -8.14 19.61 -15.97
C ASN A 277 -7.58 19.17 -17.35
N GLN A 278 -6.26 19.22 -17.60
CA GLN A 278 -5.73 19.40 -18.96
C GLN A 278 -4.83 18.31 -19.52
N VAL A 279 -4.21 17.43 -18.72
CA VAL A 279 -3.29 16.40 -19.25
C VAL A 279 -3.83 15.00 -19.00
N LEU A 280 -5.11 14.83 -19.32
CA LEU A 280 -5.70 13.52 -19.41
C LEU A 280 -5.43 12.97 -20.81
N GLY A 281 -4.78 11.80 -20.88
CA GLY A 281 -4.59 11.07 -22.11
C GLY A 281 -5.92 10.87 -22.86
N ARG A 282 -5.86 10.45 -24.14
CA ARG A 282 -7.02 10.35 -25.05
C ARG A 282 -8.26 9.66 -24.44
N ARG A 283 -8.09 8.79 -23.44
CA ARG A 283 -9.16 8.08 -22.72
C ARG A 283 -9.78 8.88 -21.57
N SER A 284 -8.98 9.49 -20.69
CA SER A 284 -9.47 10.21 -19.52
C SER A 284 -10.03 11.60 -19.87
N ARG A 285 -9.61 12.20 -21.00
CA ARG A 285 -10.16 13.49 -21.49
C ARG A 285 -11.65 13.42 -21.84
N ASN A 286 -12.17 12.24 -22.17
CA ASN A 286 -13.57 12.07 -22.55
C ASN A 286 -14.49 11.72 -21.37
N ILE A 287 -13.93 11.30 -20.22
CA ILE A 287 -14.70 10.98 -19.02
C ILE A 287 -15.19 12.28 -18.35
N PHE A 288 -14.33 13.29 -18.24
CA PHE A 288 -14.66 14.56 -17.57
C PHE A 288 -15.28 15.62 -18.49
N LYS A 289 -15.36 15.38 -19.80
CA LYS A 289 -15.96 16.32 -20.77
C LYS A 289 -17.44 16.07 -21.05
N LYS A 290 -18.01 14.97 -20.57
CA LYS A 290 -19.46 14.84 -20.54
C LYS A 290 -19.95 15.41 -19.22
N SER A 291 -20.97 16.25 -19.29
CA SER A 291 -21.80 16.74 -18.19
C SER A 291 -22.36 15.54 -17.41
N SER A 292 -21.54 14.90 -16.60
CA SER A 292 -21.91 13.85 -15.67
C SER A 292 -22.04 14.49 -14.30
N THR A 293 -23.15 14.23 -13.63
CA THR A 293 -23.37 14.70 -12.27
C THR A 293 -22.38 14.03 -11.32
N PHE A 294 -22.07 14.66 -10.19
CA PHE A 294 -21.13 14.08 -9.20
C PHE A 294 -21.47 12.62 -8.82
N SER A 295 -22.76 12.25 -8.82
CA SER A 295 -23.24 10.89 -8.57
C SER A 295 -22.78 9.84 -9.59
N ASP A 296 -22.43 10.25 -10.81
CA ASP A 296 -22.10 9.34 -11.90
C ASP A 296 -20.64 8.87 -11.88
N HIS A 297 -19.80 9.48 -11.03
CA HIS A 297 -18.38 9.17 -10.94
C HIS A 297 -18.05 7.99 -10.01
N GLY A 298 -19.03 7.45 -9.27
CA GLY A 298 -18.83 6.27 -8.43
C GLY A 298 -17.92 6.48 -7.22
N PHE A 299 -17.59 7.73 -6.85
CA PHE A 299 -16.68 8.04 -5.74
C PHE A 299 -17.15 7.51 -4.38
N LEU A 300 -18.46 7.35 -4.17
CA LEU A 300 -18.99 6.73 -2.96
C LEU A 300 -18.55 5.28 -2.76
N LEU A 301 -18.26 4.55 -3.85
CA LEU A 301 -17.86 3.14 -3.78
C LEU A 301 -16.47 2.94 -3.16
N ILE A 302 -15.62 3.97 -3.20
CA ILE A 302 -14.27 3.95 -2.65
C ILE A 302 -14.10 4.92 -1.47
N PHE A 303 -15.17 5.59 -1.07
CA PHE A 303 -15.08 6.67 -0.09
C PHE A 303 -14.63 6.14 1.27
N GLU A 304 -15.06 4.93 1.64
CA GLU A 304 -14.61 4.26 2.85
C GLU A 304 -13.08 4.07 2.84
N GLU A 305 -12.51 3.57 1.74
CA GLU A 305 -11.07 3.40 1.59
C GLU A 305 -10.31 4.73 1.63
N LEU A 306 -10.84 5.78 0.99
CA LEU A 306 -10.25 7.13 1.05
C LEU A 306 -10.22 7.67 2.49
N MET A 307 -11.31 7.46 3.24
CA MET A 307 -11.40 7.87 4.64
C MET A 307 -10.48 7.05 5.55
N ASN A 308 -10.34 5.75 5.29
CA ASN A 308 -9.41 4.89 6.01
C ASN A 308 -7.95 5.32 5.81
N VAL A 309 -7.56 5.66 4.57
CA VAL A 309 -6.24 6.23 4.28
C VAL A 309 -6.04 7.56 5.00
N MET A 310 -7.04 8.44 4.99
CA MET A 310 -6.97 9.69 5.73
C MET A 310 -6.77 9.45 7.24
N ASN A 311 -7.52 8.53 7.82
CA ASN A 311 -7.38 8.15 9.22
C ASN A 311 -6.02 7.49 9.52
N ALA A 312 -5.43 6.74 8.60
CA ALA A 312 -4.09 6.19 8.81
C ALA A 312 -3.01 7.28 8.76
N MET A 313 -3.14 8.23 7.82
CA MET A 313 -2.16 9.30 7.63
C MET A 313 -2.25 10.39 8.71
N TRP A 314 -3.44 10.61 9.26
CA TRP A 314 -3.79 11.71 10.17
C TRP A 314 -4.44 11.26 11.49
N GLY A 315 -4.56 9.96 11.77
CA GLY A 315 -5.30 9.47 12.95
C GLY A 315 -4.63 9.73 14.30
N ALA A 316 -5.15 9.06 15.33
CA ALA A 316 -4.70 9.18 16.71
C ALA A 316 -3.20 8.85 16.89
N ASP A 317 -2.66 7.93 16.09
CA ASP A 317 -1.26 7.52 16.09
C ASP A 317 -0.40 8.30 15.07
N ALA A 318 -0.66 9.60 14.89
CA ALA A 318 0.10 10.45 13.94
C ALA A 318 1.62 10.39 14.13
N GLN A 319 2.12 10.11 15.35
CA GLN A 319 3.54 9.93 15.63
C GLN A 319 4.15 8.68 14.96
N LYS A 320 3.37 7.59 14.80
CA LYS A 320 3.81 6.40 14.06
C LYS A 320 3.87 6.71 12.56
N ALA A 321 2.85 7.38 12.03
CA ALA A 321 2.81 7.82 10.64
C ALA A 321 3.96 8.80 10.28
N MET A 322 4.51 9.53 11.26
CA MET A 322 5.70 10.38 11.04
C MET A 322 7.00 9.58 10.84
N ARG A 323 7.04 8.31 11.24
CA ARG A 323 8.22 7.42 11.17
C ARG A 323 8.10 6.32 10.12
N GLU A 324 7.02 6.33 9.33
CA GLU A 324 6.80 5.37 8.27
C GLU A 324 7.87 5.48 7.17
N ALA A 325 7.99 4.43 6.35
CA ALA A 325 8.92 4.43 5.24
C ALA A 325 8.50 5.45 4.16
N PRO A 326 9.45 6.06 3.42
CA PRO A 326 9.16 7.22 2.58
C PRO A 326 8.17 6.91 1.45
N TRP A 327 8.15 5.68 0.93
CA TRP A 327 7.21 5.25 -0.10
C TRP A 327 5.78 5.07 0.43
N ILE A 328 5.61 4.65 1.69
CA ILE A 328 4.29 4.54 2.34
C ILE A 328 3.70 5.95 2.46
N SER A 329 4.51 6.93 2.89
CA SER A 329 4.09 8.33 2.90
C SER A 329 3.67 8.81 1.51
N VAL A 330 4.50 8.56 0.48
CA VAL A 330 4.18 8.99 -0.90
C VAL A 330 2.86 8.38 -1.38
N LEU A 331 2.63 7.08 -1.15
CA LEU A 331 1.37 6.42 -1.51
C LEU A 331 0.17 7.02 -0.78
N GLY A 332 0.28 7.20 0.54
CA GLY A 332 -0.78 7.80 1.35
C GLY A 332 -1.12 9.22 0.89
N PHE A 333 -0.11 10.06 0.63
CA PHE A 333 -0.36 11.42 0.15
C PHE A 333 -0.95 11.47 -1.27
N ARG A 334 -0.62 10.51 -2.15
CA ARG A 334 -1.27 10.43 -3.47
C ARG A 334 -2.75 10.12 -3.35
N VAL A 335 -3.14 9.21 -2.46
CA VAL A 335 -4.56 8.95 -2.20
C VAL A 335 -5.23 10.12 -1.47
N LEU A 336 -4.51 10.87 -0.61
CA LEU A 336 -5.03 12.13 -0.08
C LEU A 336 -5.27 13.19 -1.17
N LEU A 337 -4.47 13.20 -2.24
CA LEU A 337 -4.75 14.04 -3.42
C LEU A 337 -6.02 13.57 -4.14
N ASP A 338 -6.24 12.26 -4.26
CA ASP A 338 -7.49 11.74 -4.82
C ASP A 338 -8.70 12.14 -3.96
N LEU A 339 -8.59 12.04 -2.63
CA LEU A 339 -9.62 12.53 -1.71
C LEU A 339 -9.84 14.04 -1.85
N TYR A 340 -8.77 14.83 -1.99
CA TYR A 340 -8.86 16.27 -2.25
C TYR A 340 -9.62 16.57 -3.56
N ARG A 341 -9.35 15.81 -4.63
CA ARG A 341 -10.08 15.96 -5.91
C ARG A 341 -11.56 15.64 -5.76
N VAL A 342 -11.88 14.53 -5.09
CA VAL A 342 -13.26 14.13 -4.79
C VAL A 342 -13.96 15.23 -3.98
N LEU A 343 -13.29 15.79 -2.98
CA LEU A 343 -13.80 16.89 -2.17
C LEU A 343 -14.04 18.14 -3.02
N ARG A 344 -13.09 18.53 -3.87
CA ARG A 344 -13.23 19.69 -4.77
C ARG A 344 -14.40 19.55 -5.74
N LEU A 345 -14.59 18.35 -6.30
CA LEU A 345 -15.73 18.04 -7.16
C LEU A 345 -17.05 18.12 -6.38
N ALA A 346 -17.09 17.58 -5.16
CA ALA A 346 -18.27 17.65 -4.29
C ALA A 346 -18.63 19.11 -3.96
N ILE A 347 -17.64 19.93 -3.61
CA ILE A 347 -17.83 21.36 -3.31
C ILE A 347 -18.33 22.12 -4.53
N THR A 348 -17.76 21.86 -5.71
CA THR A 348 -18.17 22.51 -6.97
C THR A 348 -19.61 22.16 -7.30
N ASP A 349 -19.99 20.88 -7.17
CA ASP A 349 -21.35 20.40 -7.43
C ASP A 349 -22.37 20.96 -6.42
N ILE A 350 -22.02 21.09 -5.13
CA ILE A 350 -22.84 21.78 -4.11
C ILE A 350 -23.04 23.26 -4.49
N HIS A 351 -21.96 23.93 -4.92
CA HIS A 351 -22.00 25.34 -5.28
C HIS A 351 -22.83 25.60 -6.54
N GLU A 352 -22.64 24.80 -7.59
CA GLU A 352 -23.41 24.89 -8.83
C GLU A 352 -24.90 24.66 -8.59
N ARG A 353 -25.26 23.68 -7.76
CA ARG A 353 -26.66 23.44 -7.36
C ARG A 353 -27.25 24.59 -6.54
N ALA A 354 -26.44 25.23 -5.69
CA ALA A 354 -26.86 26.41 -4.95
C ALA A 354 -27.10 27.63 -5.85
N VAL A 355 -26.25 27.84 -6.85
CA VAL A 355 -26.36 28.96 -7.81
C VAL A 355 -27.52 28.77 -8.78
N LEU A 356 -27.73 27.54 -9.27
CA LEU A 356 -28.78 27.22 -10.24
C LEU A 356 -30.19 27.17 -9.62
N GLY A 357 -30.30 27.29 -8.28
CA GLY A 357 -31.59 27.22 -7.57
C GLY A 357 -32.31 25.87 -7.76
N THR A 358 -31.61 24.86 -8.24
CA THR A 358 -32.13 23.53 -8.59
C THR A 358 -32.24 22.59 -7.39
N PHE A 359 -32.42 23.13 -6.17
CA PHE A 359 -32.91 22.38 -5.01
C PHE A 359 -34.38 21.89 -5.18
N SER A 360 -34.87 21.84 -6.42
CA SER A 360 -36.20 21.42 -6.79
C SER A 360 -36.32 19.90 -6.76
N SER A 361 -37.02 19.44 -5.72
CA SER A 361 -37.57 18.10 -5.49
C SER A 361 -36.57 16.98 -5.13
N ALA A 362 -36.55 16.65 -3.84
CA ALA A 362 -36.56 15.28 -3.33
C ALA A 362 -35.59 14.25 -3.96
N LYS A 363 -34.30 14.55 -4.06
CA LYS A 363 -33.31 13.48 -3.87
C LYS A 363 -33.09 13.35 -2.36
N SER A 364 -33.61 12.28 -1.75
CA SER A 364 -33.40 12.00 -0.31
C SER A 364 -31.94 11.77 0.05
N PHE A 365 -31.08 11.55 -0.94
CA PHE A 365 -29.67 11.27 -0.78
C PHE A 365 -28.84 12.18 -1.68
N ASP A 366 -27.94 12.94 -1.05
CA ASP A 366 -26.99 13.84 -1.71
C ASP A 366 -25.54 13.33 -1.48
N PRO A 367 -24.95 12.63 -2.47
CA PRO A 367 -23.60 12.10 -2.37
C PRO A 367 -22.53 13.15 -2.05
N ALA A 368 -22.63 14.34 -2.66
CA ALA A 368 -21.62 15.38 -2.50
C ALA A 368 -21.66 15.96 -1.08
N HIS A 369 -22.87 16.16 -0.54
CA HIS A 369 -23.03 16.65 0.83
C HIS A 369 -22.59 15.60 1.85
N VAL A 370 -22.86 14.31 1.62
CA VAL A 370 -22.39 13.21 2.49
C VAL A 370 -20.87 13.18 2.55
N ILE A 371 -20.21 13.24 1.40
CA ILE A 371 -18.74 13.26 1.31
C ILE A 371 -18.18 14.50 2.00
N TYR A 372 -18.70 15.68 1.69
CA TYR A 372 -18.26 16.94 2.32
C TYR A 372 -18.39 16.90 3.84
N SER A 373 -19.55 16.47 4.37
CA SER A 373 -19.79 16.39 5.82
C SER A 373 -18.85 15.39 6.47
N ALA A 374 -18.70 14.19 5.92
CA ALA A 374 -17.86 13.16 6.50
C ALA A 374 -16.37 13.57 6.55
N VAL A 375 -15.86 14.20 5.48
CA VAL A 375 -14.48 14.73 5.48
C VAL A 375 -14.33 15.88 6.47
N LYS A 376 -15.32 16.79 6.56
CA LYS A 376 -15.34 17.90 7.52
C LYS A 376 -15.30 17.40 8.97
N ASP A 377 -16.14 16.41 9.29
CA ASP A 377 -16.25 15.85 10.64
C ASP A 377 -14.98 15.11 11.04
N ALA A 378 -14.41 14.30 10.14
CA ALA A 378 -13.16 13.59 10.40
C ALA A 378 -11.97 14.57 10.59
N LEU A 379 -11.90 15.64 9.81
CA LEU A 379 -10.90 16.68 10.01
C LEU A 379 -11.09 17.44 11.31
N ALA A 380 -12.34 17.66 11.75
CA ALA A 380 -12.62 18.28 13.04
C ALA A 380 -12.07 17.44 14.20
N ILE A 381 -12.26 16.12 14.12
CA ILE A 381 -11.72 15.15 15.08
C ILE A 381 -10.20 15.20 15.07
N HIS A 382 -9.57 15.17 13.89
CA HIS A 382 -8.11 15.24 13.76
C HIS A 382 -7.53 16.52 14.38
N LEU A 383 -8.08 17.68 14.01
CA LEU A 383 -7.66 18.97 14.55
C LEU A 383 -7.80 19.00 16.08
N LYS A 384 -8.88 18.44 16.62
CA LYS A 384 -9.09 18.32 18.07
C LYS A 384 -8.00 17.45 18.72
N ASN A 385 -7.66 16.30 18.14
CA ASN A 385 -6.62 15.40 18.64
C ASN A 385 -5.22 16.02 18.55
N LYS A 386 -4.92 16.76 17.47
CA LYS A 386 -3.66 17.51 17.34
C LYS A 386 -3.54 18.64 18.36
N ARG A 387 -4.63 19.32 18.70
CA ARG A 387 -4.63 20.37 19.75
C ARG A 387 -4.22 19.83 21.12
N THR A 388 -4.65 18.61 21.45
CA THR A 388 -4.32 17.98 22.74
C THR A 388 -2.84 17.58 22.85
N LEU A 389 -2.11 17.45 21.74
CA LEU A 389 -0.74 16.94 21.68
C LEU A 389 0.37 18.04 21.71
N LEU A 390 0.10 19.23 22.27
CA LEU A 390 1.09 20.31 22.50
C LEU A 390 1.77 20.94 21.25
N ALA A 391 1.47 20.48 20.03
CA ALA A 391 1.97 21.06 18.77
C ALA A 391 1.12 22.26 18.27
N THR A 392 0.53 23.04 19.17
CA THR A 392 -0.53 24.03 18.89
C THR A 392 -0.04 25.38 18.36
N ARG A 393 1.23 25.74 18.54
CA ARG A 393 1.74 27.07 18.13
C ARG A 393 1.67 27.34 16.63
N ASN A 394 1.86 26.32 15.78
CA ASN A 394 1.85 26.50 14.32
C ASN A 394 0.42 26.47 13.74
N LEU A 395 -0.50 25.70 14.35
CA LEU A 395 -1.89 25.58 13.92
C LEU A 395 -2.72 26.85 14.20
N GLU A 396 -2.43 27.53 15.32
CA GLU A 396 -3.01 28.83 15.68
C GLU A 396 -2.62 29.93 14.70
N GLN A 397 -1.34 29.99 14.30
CA GLN A 397 -0.83 30.99 13.36
C GLN A 397 -1.37 30.82 11.93
N LEU A 398 -1.77 29.60 11.55
CA LEU A 398 -2.32 29.28 10.23
C LEU A 398 -3.85 29.43 10.14
N GLY A 399 -4.55 29.83 11.21
CA GLY A 399 -6.02 29.97 11.20
C GLY A 399 -6.77 28.64 10.95
N LEU A 400 -6.11 27.51 11.20
CA LEU A 400 -6.61 26.15 10.95
C LEU A 400 -7.53 25.62 12.05
N LEU A 401 -7.62 26.32 13.19
CA LEU A 401 -8.37 25.84 14.33
C LEU A 401 -9.88 25.85 14.07
N GLU A 402 -10.43 26.89 13.47
CA GLU A 402 -11.87 26.96 13.23
C GLU A 402 -12.18 26.43 11.83
N LEU A 403 -12.77 25.24 11.72
CA LEU A 403 -13.33 24.81 10.44
C LEU A 403 -14.49 25.74 10.09
N THR A 404 -14.37 26.42 8.95
CA THR A 404 -15.35 27.39 8.47
C THR A 404 -16.51 26.68 7.77
N GLU A 405 -17.69 27.28 7.79
CA GLU A 405 -18.82 26.80 6.99
C GLU A 405 -18.64 27.03 5.49
N ASP A 406 -17.77 27.96 5.09
CA ASP A 406 -17.46 28.21 3.68
C ASP A 406 -16.69 27.01 3.07
N PRO A 407 -17.29 26.30 2.09
CA PRO A 407 -16.67 25.16 1.44
C PRO A 407 -15.34 25.49 0.73
N LYS A 408 -15.19 26.69 0.16
CA LYS A 408 -13.96 27.10 -0.54
C LYS A 408 -12.80 27.32 0.43
N VAL A 409 -13.10 27.82 1.62
CA VAL A 409 -12.10 27.98 2.68
C VAL A 409 -11.73 26.62 3.28
N PHE A 410 -12.70 25.71 3.40
CA PHE A 410 -12.45 24.34 3.84
C PHE A 410 -11.51 23.58 2.88
N GLU A 411 -11.74 23.69 1.57
CA GLU A 411 -10.87 23.12 0.54
C GLU A 411 -9.40 23.57 0.72
N ARG A 412 -9.17 24.87 0.94
CA ARG A 412 -7.82 25.41 1.19
C ARG A 412 -7.22 24.84 2.48
N LYS A 413 -8.00 24.73 3.55
CA LYS A 413 -7.55 24.17 4.83
C LYS A 413 -7.11 22.72 4.71
N PHE A 414 -7.78 21.93 3.86
CA PHE A 414 -7.36 20.56 3.56
C PHE A 414 -5.92 20.51 3.02
N ILE A 415 -5.60 21.32 2.01
CA ILE A 415 -4.26 21.39 1.41
C ILE A 415 -3.22 21.89 2.40
N ILE A 416 -3.54 22.90 3.20
CA ILE A 416 -2.61 23.40 4.23
C ILE A 416 -2.29 22.31 5.26
N LEU A 417 -3.28 21.50 5.65
CA LEU A 417 -3.07 20.36 6.54
C LEU A 417 -2.19 19.28 5.90
N MET A 418 -2.37 18.99 4.61
CA MET A 418 -1.47 18.10 3.87
C MET A 418 -0.03 18.62 3.90
N ILE A 419 0.18 19.91 3.59
CA ILE A 419 1.50 20.57 3.63
C ILE A 419 2.14 20.43 5.01
N GLN A 420 1.39 20.73 6.07
CA GLN A 420 1.89 20.60 7.43
C GLN A 420 2.26 19.16 7.76
N SER A 421 1.42 18.19 7.39
CA SER A 421 1.69 16.77 7.61
C SER A 421 2.89 16.24 6.80
N CYS A 422 3.16 16.81 5.63
CA CYS A 422 4.40 16.55 4.88
C CYS A 422 5.62 17.11 5.62
N ASN A 423 5.54 18.34 6.15
CA ASN A 423 6.61 18.98 6.91
C ASN A 423 6.91 18.29 8.25
N GLU A 424 5.88 17.73 8.89
CA GLU A 424 6.00 16.93 10.12
C GLU A 424 6.75 15.60 9.89
N ARG A 425 6.69 15.01 8.69
CA ARG A 425 7.43 13.80 8.30
C ARG A 425 8.89 14.13 7.98
N ASN A 426 9.65 14.44 9.03
CA ASN A 426 11.03 14.91 8.93
C ASN A 426 12.09 13.80 8.91
N VAL A 427 11.70 12.53 9.08
CA VAL A 427 12.61 11.37 9.06
C VAL A 427 13.28 11.22 7.69
N TRP A 428 12.54 11.51 6.62
CA TRP A 428 13.01 11.41 5.24
C TRP A 428 12.94 12.77 4.55
N ALA A 429 13.94 13.08 3.71
CA ALA A 429 13.96 14.32 2.95
C ALA A 429 12.74 14.48 2.01
N VAL A 430 12.14 13.36 1.61
CA VAL A 430 10.96 13.29 0.74
C VAL A 430 9.77 14.09 1.31
N GLY A 431 9.51 14.03 2.62
CA GLY A 431 8.38 14.74 3.24
C GLY A 431 8.44 16.25 3.04
N ARG A 432 9.58 16.88 3.34
CA ARG A 432 9.78 18.32 3.12
C ARG A 432 9.67 18.70 1.65
N ALA A 433 10.20 17.86 0.77
CA ALA A 433 10.17 18.14 -0.66
C ALA A 433 8.75 18.05 -1.23
N MET A 434 7.93 17.11 -0.76
CA MET A 434 6.49 17.06 -1.08
C MET A 434 5.74 18.28 -0.55
N ALA A 435 6.09 18.78 0.66
CA ALA A 435 5.50 20.00 1.20
C ALA A 435 5.77 21.21 0.30
N MET A 436 7.03 21.40 -0.14
CA MET A 436 7.40 22.49 -1.05
C MET A 436 6.62 22.43 -2.37
N VAL A 437 6.44 21.23 -2.94
CA VAL A 437 5.64 21.04 -4.16
C VAL A 437 4.19 21.51 -3.93
N LEU A 438 3.56 21.09 -2.84
CA LEU A 438 2.19 21.50 -2.51
C LEU A 438 2.08 23.01 -2.22
N GLU A 439 3.09 23.62 -1.59
CA GLU A 439 3.16 25.07 -1.33
C GLU A 439 3.23 25.87 -2.64
N VAL A 440 4.12 25.50 -3.56
CA VAL A 440 4.25 26.17 -4.87
C VAL A 440 2.96 26.10 -5.66
N ILE A 441 2.28 24.96 -5.62
CA ILE A 441 1.08 24.74 -6.42
C ILE A 441 -0.14 25.43 -5.80
N SER A 442 -0.28 25.39 -4.47
CA SER A 442 -1.35 26.11 -3.74
C SER A 442 -1.24 27.63 -3.82
N THR A 443 -0.02 28.15 -4.04
CA THR A 443 0.22 29.58 -4.29
C THR A 443 0.06 29.95 -5.77
N GLY A 444 0.39 29.05 -6.69
CA GLY A 444 0.18 29.23 -8.13
C GLY A 444 -1.29 29.29 -8.56
N ASP A 445 -2.21 28.58 -7.88
CA ASP A 445 -3.66 28.68 -8.12
C ASP A 445 -4.28 30.03 -7.68
N GLN A 446 -3.50 30.94 -7.06
CA GLN A 446 -3.94 32.27 -6.64
C GLN A 446 -3.59 33.39 -7.64
N SER A 447 -2.80 33.09 -8.68
CA SER A 447 -2.49 33.99 -9.80
C SER A 447 -3.29 33.63 -11.03
#